data_AF-A0A8J4T7V0-F1
#
_entry.id   AF-A0A8J4T7V0-F1
#
_cell.length_a   1.000
_cell.length_b   1.000
_cell.length_c   1.000
_cell.angle_alpha   90.00
_cell.angle_beta   90.00
_cell.angle_gamma   90.00
#
_symmetry.space_group_name_H-M   'P 1'
#
loop_
_entity.id
_entity.type
_entity.pdbx_description
1 polymer ?
#
loop_
_entity_poly.entity_id
_entity_poly.type
_entity_poly.pdbx_seq_one_letter_code
_entity_poly.pdbx_strand_id
1 'polypeptide(L)' 'MAAPLKMLCITALRQTARPFSSTCAVHAGKKWRLENGLAWTGSEYGPLTDLPDWSYADGRPAPPLKGQIRRQKQREDFA' A
#
# COMPACT_ATOMS: atom_id res chain seq x y z
N MET A 1 32.11 -6.39 -46.89
CA MET A 1 31.91 -5.52 -45.72
C MET A 1 31.36 -6.37 -44.57
N ALA A 2 32.23 -7.07 -43.83
CA ALA A 2 31.81 -7.92 -42.71
C ALA A 2 31.73 -7.05 -41.45
N ALA A 3 30.51 -6.77 -40.97
CA ALA A 3 30.34 -6.11 -39.68
C ALA A 3 30.92 -7.03 -38.58
N PRO A 4 31.74 -6.50 -37.66
CA PRO A 4 32.41 -7.33 -36.67
C PRO A 4 31.39 -7.88 -35.67
N LEU A 5 31.32 -9.22 -35.60
CA LEU A 5 30.46 -10.00 -34.69
C LEU A 5 30.49 -9.53 -33.22
N LYS A 6 31.57 -8.86 -32.81
CA LYS A 6 31.76 -8.28 -31.47
C LYS A 6 30.74 -7.19 -31.10
N MET A 7 30.14 -6.49 -32.07
CA MET A 7 29.16 -5.43 -31.79
C MET A 7 27.80 -5.97 -31.34
N LEU A 8 27.46 -7.22 -31.69
CA LEU A 8 26.18 -7.85 -31.31
C LEU A 8 26.16 -8.29 -29.84
N CYS A 9 27.30 -8.72 -29.28
CA CYS A 9 27.36 -9.16 -27.88
C CYS A 9 27.19 -8.00 -26.88
N ILE A 10 27.62 -6.79 -27.23
CA ILE A 10 27.57 -5.63 -26.33
C ILE A 10 26.15 -5.04 -26.24
N THR A 11 25.37 -5.11 -27.32
CA THR A 11 23.97 -4.66 -27.32
C THR A 11 23.04 -5.61 -26.58
N ALA A 12 23.30 -6.93 -26.61
CA ALA A 12 22.52 -7.92 -25.88
C ALA A 12 22.74 -7.85 -24.36
N LEU A 13 23.97 -7.58 -23.91
CA LEU A 13 24.28 -7.50 -22.48
C LEU A 13 23.66 -6.27 -21.79
N ARG A 14 23.38 -5.19 -22.54
CA ARG A 14 22.72 -3.99 -22.00
C ARG A 14 21.23 -4.19 -21.69
N GLN A 15 20.60 -5.26 -22.19
CA GLN A 15 19.19 -5.54 -21.98
C GLN A 15 18.89 -6.40 -20.73
N THR A 16 19.92 -6.91 -20.04
CA THR A 16 19.74 -7.80 -18.88
C THR A 16 19.70 -7.06 -17.54
N ALA A 17 19.98 -5.75 -17.51
CA ALA A 17 19.88 -4.95 -16.31
C ALA A 17 18.44 -4.43 -16.12
N ARG A 18 17.76 -4.91 -15.07
CA ARG A 18 16.47 -4.32 -14.65
C ARG A 18 16.73 -2.89 -14.16
N PRO A 19 15.98 -1.87 -14.62
CA PRO A 19 16.10 -0.53 -14.07
C PRO A 19 15.70 -0.53 -12.58
N PHE A 20 16.55 0.02 -11.72
CA PHE A 20 16.22 0.28 -10.31
C PHE A 20 15.84 1.75 -10.16
N SER A 21 14.65 2.02 -9.63
CA SER A 21 14.24 3.38 -9.30
C SER A 21 14.66 3.72 -7.89
N SER A 22 15.37 4.84 -7.71
CA SER A 22 15.71 5.41 -6.40
C SER A 22 14.67 6.40 -5.88
N THR A 23 13.60 6.66 -6.63
CA THR A 23 12.55 7.60 -6.22
C THR A 23 11.72 7.03 -5.07
N CYS A 24 11.36 7.88 -4.11
CA CYS A 24 10.46 7.52 -3.02
C CYS A 24 9.11 7.02 -3.56
N ALA A 25 8.66 5.85 -3.10
CA ALA A 25 7.33 5.35 -3.44
C ALA A 25 6.26 6.26 -2.82
N VAL A 26 5.45 6.88 -3.68
CA VAL A 26 4.33 7.73 -3.27
C VAL A 26 3.01 6.97 -3.39
N HIS A 27 2.14 7.12 -2.39
CA HIS A 27 0.80 6.55 -2.44
C HIS A 27 -0.05 7.30 -3.48
N ALA A 28 -0.59 6.55 -4.44
CA ALA A 28 -1.51 7.09 -5.42
C ALA A 28 -2.73 7.75 -4.72
N GLY A 29 -3.08 8.96 -5.14
CA GLY A 29 -4.22 9.69 -4.60
C GLY A 29 -4.04 10.28 -3.21
N LYS A 30 -2.83 10.24 -2.61
CA LYS A 30 -2.56 10.82 -1.28
C LYS A 30 -3.01 12.28 -1.15
N LYS A 31 -2.68 13.10 -2.16
CA LYS A 31 -3.00 14.54 -2.16
C LYS A 31 -4.52 14.77 -2.09
N TRP A 32 -5.27 14.12 -2.98
CA TRP A 32 -6.73 14.24 -3.02
C TRP A 32 -7.38 13.74 -1.72
N ARG A 33 -6.90 12.62 -1.15
CA ARG A 33 -7.43 12.12 0.14
C ARG A 33 -7.27 13.14 1.26
N LEU A 34 -6.06 13.71 1.39
CA LEU A 34 -5.78 14.73 2.41
C LEU A 34 -6.62 16.00 2.19
N GLU A 35 -6.80 16.45 0.95
CA GLU A 35 -7.66 17.60 0.61
C GLU A 35 -9.13 17.36 0.97
N ASN A 36 -9.58 16.11 0.97
CA ASN A 36 -10.94 15.72 1.35
C ASN A 36 -11.06 15.30 2.83
N GLY A 37 -10.03 15.55 3.66
CA GLY A 37 -10.06 15.21 5.09
C GLY A 37 -10.05 13.69 5.37
N LEU A 38 -9.61 12.88 4.41
CA LEU A 38 -9.45 11.44 4.57
C LEU A 38 -8.03 11.09 5.02
N ALA A 39 -7.87 9.88 5.56
CA ALA A 39 -6.58 9.32 5.88
C ALA A 39 -5.66 9.29 4.64
N TRP A 40 -4.36 9.53 4.84
CA TRP A 40 -3.39 9.52 3.75
C TRP A 40 -3.22 8.12 3.14
N THR A 41 -3.51 7.08 3.93
CA THR A 41 -3.66 5.68 3.48
C THR A 41 -5.10 5.21 3.65
N GLY A 42 -5.51 4.20 2.89
CA GLY A 42 -6.85 3.60 3.05
C GLY A 42 -7.02 2.73 4.30
N SER A 43 -5.96 2.47 5.06
CA SER A 43 -5.92 1.48 6.14
C SER A 43 -5.69 2.06 7.53
N GLU A 44 -5.55 3.38 7.66
CA GLU A 44 -5.25 4.00 8.95
C GLU A 44 -6.49 4.12 9.84
N TYR A 45 -7.51 4.80 9.32
CA TYR A 45 -8.79 5.02 9.96
C TYR A 45 -9.88 5.14 8.91
N GLY A 46 -11.13 4.91 9.32
CA GLY A 46 -12.29 5.00 8.45
C GLY A 46 -12.97 3.66 8.25
N PRO A 47 -14.05 3.64 7.43
CA PRO A 47 -14.99 2.53 7.42
C PRO A 47 -14.35 1.21 6.99
N LEU A 48 -13.36 1.25 6.10
CA LEU A 48 -12.67 0.05 5.64
C LEU A 48 -11.88 -0.66 6.76
N THR A 49 -11.45 0.07 7.79
CA THR A 49 -10.56 -0.46 8.85
C THR A 49 -11.25 -0.58 10.21
N ASP A 50 -12.24 0.27 10.47
CA ASP A 50 -12.93 0.34 11.76
C ASP A 50 -14.20 -0.53 11.80
N LEU A 51 -14.78 -0.91 10.65
CA LEU A 51 -15.90 -1.86 10.60
C LEU A 51 -15.42 -3.31 10.71
N PRO A 52 -16.28 -4.22 11.23
CA PRO A 52 -15.97 -5.64 11.25
C PRO A 52 -16.03 -6.24 9.85
N ASP A 53 -15.07 -7.11 9.54
CA ASP A 53 -14.99 -7.80 8.24
C ASP A 53 -16.14 -8.79 7.99
N TRP A 54 -16.79 -9.25 9.06
CA TRP A 54 -17.88 -10.24 9.00
C TRP A 54 -18.84 -10.07 10.17
N SER A 55 -20.01 -10.70 10.05
CA SER A 55 -21.01 -10.82 11.12
C SER A 55 -21.63 -12.21 11.09
N TYR A 56 -22.23 -12.64 12.20
CA TYR A 56 -22.99 -13.90 12.20
C TYR A 56 -24.22 -13.77 11.30
N ALA A 57 -24.66 -14.88 10.70
CA ALA A 57 -25.88 -14.90 9.88
C ALA A 57 -27.13 -14.47 10.65
N ASP A 58 -27.15 -14.74 11.96
CA ASP A 58 -28.20 -14.32 12.90
C ASP A 58 -28.23 -12.81 13.16
N GLY A 59 -27.30 -12.04 12.60
CA GLY A 59 -27.14 -10.61 12.82
C GLY A 59 -26.39 -10.24 14.11
N ARG A 60 -25.87 -11.23 14.84
CA ARG A 60 -25.00 -10.95 16.00
C ARG A 60 -23.69 -10.31 15.53
N PRO A 61 -23.14 -9.33 16.30
CA PRO A 61 -21.87 -8.71 15.95
C PRO A 61 -20.72 -9.71 16.07
N ALA A 62 -19.71 -9.57 15.21
CA ALA A 62 -18.47 -10.30 15.37
C ALA A 62 -17.70 -9.83 16.61
N PRO A 63 -16.93 -10.71 17.26
CA PRO A 63 -16.03 -10.31 18.34
C PRO A 63 -14.99 -9.30 17.83
N PRO A 64 -14.59 -8.32 18.65
CA PRO A 64 -13.66 -7.27 18.24
C PRO A 64 -12.27 -7.84 17.93
N LEU A 65 -11.66 -7.35 16.84
CA LEU A 65 -10.32 -7.75 16.44
C LEU A 65 -9.27 -7.16 17.39
N LYS A 66 -8.19 -7.90 17.66
CA LYS A 66 -7.07 -7.46 18.52
C LYS A 66 -6.51 -6.10 18.10
N GLY A 67 -6.39 -5.87 16.79
CA GLY A 67 -5.90 -4.60 16.24
C GLY A 67 -6.84 -3.42 16.52
N GLN A 68 -8.16 -3.67 16.49
CA GLN A 68 -9.18 -2.67 16.76
C GLN A 68 -9.20 -2.29 18.25
N ILE A 69 -9.11 -3.28 19.15
CA ILE A 69 -8.98 -3.06 20.59
C ILE A 69 -7.73 -2.20 20.90
N ARG A 70 -6.59 -2.55 20.30
CA ARG A 70 -5.35 -1.79 20.47
C ARG A 70 -5.51 -0.33 20.01
N ARG A 71 -6.14 -0.10 18.84
CA ARG A 71 -6.38 1.25 18.31
C ARG A 71 -7.34 2.05 19.17
N GLN A 72 -8.40 1.43 19.70
CA GLN A 72 -9.34 2.08 20.62
C GLN A 72 -8.62 2.53 21.89
N LYS A 73 -7.84 1.65 22.52
CA LYS A 73 -7.04 2.00 23.69
C LYS A 73 -6.07 3.15 23.42
N GLN A 74 -5.36 3.11 22.29
CA GLN A 74 -4.46 4.20 21.90
C GLN A 74 -5.18 5.54 21.67
N ARG A 75 -6.43 5.51 21.19
CA ARG A 75 -7.25 6.72 21.03
C ARG A 75 -7.76 7.23 22.39
N GLU A 76 -8.14 6.33 23.30
CA GLU A 76 -8.52 6.67 24.67
C GLU A 76 -7.36 7.27 25.46
N ASP A 77 -6.15 6.70 25.33
CA ASP A 77 -4.93 7.21 25.99
C ASP A 77 -4.50 8.60 25.47
N PHE A 78 -4.93 8.97 24.26
CA PHE A 78 -4.58 10.25 23.61
C PHE A 78 -5.63 11.35 23.83
N ALA A 79 -6.85 11.00 24.26
CA ALA A 79 -7.97 11.92 24.46
C ALA A 79 -7.93 12.58 25.85
#